data_AF-A0A920ABZ0-F1
#
_entry.id   AF-A0A920ABZ0-F1
#
_cell.length_a   1.000
_cell.length_b   1.000
_cell.length_c   1.000
_cell.angle_alpha   90.00
_cell.angle_beta   90.00
_cell.angle_gamma   90.00
#
_symmetry.space_group_name_H-M   'P 1'
#
loop_
_entity.id
_entity.type
_entity.pdbx_description
1 polymer ?
#
loop_
_entity_poly.entity_id
_entity_poly.type
_entity_poly.pdbx_seq_one_letter_code
_entity_poly.pdbx_strand_id
1 'polypeptide(L)'
;MKKEPPKTKNINANYECILNEKDLDSLIKRLTKAKLIALDTETDGLDFTTAELVGISLSAKEGEGAYIPLGHNYENAPKQLKRIGVKKT
;
A
#
# COMPACT_ATOMS: atom_id res chain seq x y z
N MET A 1 -25.22 10.99 26.35
CA MET A 1 -25.64 11.19 24.95
C MET A 1 -25.15 10.01 24.12
N LYS A 2 -26.05 9.27 23.47
CA LYS A 2 -25.65 8.24 22.49
C LYS A 2 -25.22 8.99 21.23
N LYS A 3 -23.94 8.84 20.81
CA LYS A 3 -23.50 9.37 19.51
C LYS A 3 -24.20 8.54 18.43
N GLU A 4 -24.83 9.21 17.47
CA GLU A 4 -25.38 8.53 16.30
C GLU A 4 -24.25 7.81 15.55
N PRO A 5 -24.51 6.60 15.01
CA PRO A 5 -23.53 5.92 14.18
C PRO A 5 -23.20 6.80 12.97
N PRO A 6 -21.93 6.83 12.53
CA PRO A 6 -21.56 7.60 11.36
C PRO A 6 -22.40 7.14 10.16
N LYS A 7 -23.03 8.09 9.46
CA LYS A 7 -23.72 7.81 8.20
C LYS A 7 -22.72 7.16 7.24
N THR A 8 -23.03 5.98 6.75
CA THR A 8 -22.27 5.30 5.71
C THR A 8 -22.33 6.12 4.43
N LYS A 9 -21.24 6.84 4.12
CA LYS A 9 -21.05 7.40 2.78
C LYS A 9 -20.76 6.22 1.85
N ASN A 10 -21.53 6.09 0.77
CA ASN A 10 -21.16 5.23 -0.35
C ASN A 10 -19.96 5.86 -1.07
N ILE A 11 -18.77 5.61 -0.56
CA ILE A 11 -17.51 5.97 -1.20
C ILE A 11 -17.24 4.96 -2.33
N ASN A 12 -17.09 5.45 -3.55
CA ASN A 12 -16.65 4.60 -4.65
C ASN A 12 -15.17 4.26 -4.41
N ALA A 13 -14.88 3.01 -4.08
CA ALA A 13 -13.57 2.58 -3.66
C ALA A 13 -12.70 2.20 -4.86
N ASN A 14 -11.53 2.82 -5.00
CA ASN A 14 -10.57 2.55 -6.07
C ASN A 14 -9.23 2.09 -5.48
N TYR A 15 -8.89 0.83 -5.71
CA TYR A 15 -7.65 0.22 -5.22
C TYR A 15 -6.81 -0.29 -6.37
N GLU A 16 -5.51 0.04 -6.33
CA GLU A 16 -4.55 -0.27 -7.40
C GLU A 16 -3.50 -1.26 -6.89
N CYS A 17 -3.12 -2.24 -7.71
CA CYS A 17 -1.99 -3.13 -7.45
C CYS A 17 -0.80 -2.70 -8.31
N ILE A 18 0.29 -2.27 -7.66
CA ILE A 18 1.44 -1.64 -8.31
C ILE A 18 2.51 -2.70 -8.61
N LEU A 19 2.57 -3.13 -9.88
CA LEU A 19 3.47 -4.23 -10.32
C LEU A 19 4.66 -3.76 -11.14
N ASN A 20 4.73 -2.47 -11.50
CA ASN A 20 5.76 -1.93 -12.39
C ASN A 20 6.20 -0.52 -11.98
N GLU A 21 7.39 -0.13 -12.44
CA GLU A 21 8.05 1.14 -12.08
C GLU A 21 7.25 2.38 -12.51
N LYS A 22 6.56 2.31 -13.65
CA LYS A 22 5.77 3.44 -14.16
C LYS A 22 4.59 3.76 -13.25
N ASP A 23 3.90 2.73 -12.76
CA ASP A 23 2.78 2.90 -11.84
C ASP A 23 3.28 3.33 -10.45
N LEU A 24 4.44 2.82 -10.02
CA LEU A 24 5.11 3.26 -8.80
C LEU A 24 5.48 4.75 -8.87
N ASP A 25 6.09 5.21 -9.97
CA ASP A 25 6.42 6.62 -10.17
C ASP A 25 5.17 7.51 -10.13
N SER A 26 4.07 7.03 -10.68
CA SER A 26 2.79 7.74 -10.69
C SER A 26 2.20 7.84 -9.28
N LEU A 27 2.29 6.76 -8.49
CA LEU A 27 1.93 6.74 -7.08
C LEU A 27 2.80 7.71 -6.28
N ILE A 28 4.13 7.66 -6.41
CA ILE A 28 5.07 8.56 -5.71
C ILE A 28 4.74 10.02 -6.00
N LYS A 29 4.48 10.39 -7.27
CA LYS A 29 4.08 11.76 -7.66
C LYS A 29 2.76 12.21 -7.01
N ARG A 30 1.81 11.31 -6.79
CA ARG A 30 0.56 11.59 -6.07
C ARG A 30 0.84 11.80 -4.58
N LEU A 31 1.55 10.86 -3.95
CA LEU A 31 1.82 10.86 -2.51
C LEU A 31 2.69 12.04 -2.07
N THR A 32 3.70 12.41 -2.86
CA THR A 32 4.59 13.56 -2.59
C THR A 32 3.87 14.92 -2.56
N LYS A 33 2.68 15.02 -3.17
CA LYS A 33 1.85 16.23 -3.13
C LYS A 33 0.84 16.20 -1.99
N ALA A 34 0.66 15.05 -1.33
CA ALA A 34 -0.29 14.91 -0.25
C ALA A 34 0.27 15.51 1.05
N LYS A 35 -0.60 16.16 1.82
CA LYS A 35 -0.21 16.70 3.15
C LYS A 35 -0.03 15.60 4.19
N LEU A 36 -0.72 14.48 4.02
CA LEU A 36 -0.70 13.33 4.90
C LEU A 36 -1.00 12.08 4.07
N ILE A 37 -0.41 10.96 4.49
CA ILE A 37 -0.63 9.65 3.89
C ILE A 37 -0.89 8.63 5.01
N ALA A 38 -1.73 7.65 4.73
CA ALA A 38 -1.81 6.41 5.48
C ALA A 38 -0.81 5.41 4.86
N LEU A 39 -0.15 4.64 5.73
CA LEU A 39 0.81 3.60 5.40
C LEU A 39 0.46 2.37 6.24
N ASP A 40 0.50 1.20 5.62
CA ASP A 40 0.39 -0.09 6.31
C ASP A 40 1.32 -1.13 5.67
N THR A 41 1.66 -2.17 6.41
CA THR A 41 2.60 -3.21 5.98
C THR A 41 1.99 -4.60 6.13
N GLU A 42 2.16 -5.43 5.11
CA GLU A 42 1.80 -6.84 5.15
C GLU A 42 3.05 -7.68 5.36
N THR A 43 2.95 -8.71 6.20
CA THR A 43 4.08 -9.59 6.57
C THR A 43 3.65 -11.05 6.53
N ASP A 44 4.61 -11.97 6.54
CA ASP A 44 4.36 -13.42 6.51
C ASP A 44 4.17 -14.04 7.91
N GLY A 45 4.22 -13.23 8.97
CA GLY A 45 4.10 -13.70 10.34
C GLY A 45 3.76 -12.60 11.35
N LEU A 46 3.42 -13.00 12.57
CA LEU A 46 3.05 -12.07 13.65
C LEU A 46 4.27 -11.66 14.52
N ASP A 47 5.37 -12.40 14.45
CA ASP A 47 6.59 -12.07 15.18
C ASP A 47 7.35 -10.96 14.44
N PHE A 48 7.26 -9.74 14.96
CA PHE A 48 7.89 -8.55 14.37
C PHE A 48 9.42 -8.65 14.26
N THR A 49 10.07 -9.58 14.96
CA THR A 49 11.54 -9.74 14.91
C THR A 49 11.99 -10.63 13.76
N THR A 50 11.14 -11.55 13.30
CA THR A 50 11.48 -12.53 12.26
C THR A 50 10.62 -12.44 11.00
N ALA A 51 9.45 -11.80 11.08
CA ALA A 51 8.54 -11.69 9.95
C ALA A 51 9.19 -10.91 8.81
N GLU A 52 9.05 -11.43 7.59
CA GLU A 52 9.50 -10.75 6.39
C GLU A 52 8.38 -9.88 5.82
N LEU A 53 8.77 -8.75 5.23
CA LEU A 53 7.84 -7.90 4.50
C LEU A 53 7.27 -8.68 3.29
N VAL A 54 5.97 -8.60 3.07
CA VAL A 54 5.28 -9.19 1.91
C VAL A 54 4.74 -8.09 0.99
N GLY A 55 4.36 -6.94 1.54
CA GLY A 55 3.95 -5.78 0.75
C GLY A 55 3.70 -4.53 1.59
N ILE A 56 3.41 -3.43 0.91
CA ILE A 56 3.12 -2.13 1.52
C ILE A 56 1.82 -1.60 0.93
N SER A 57 0.94 -1.03 1.75
CA SER A 57 -0.23 -0.29 1.28
C SER A 57 -0.14 1.19 1.65
N LEU A 58 -0.64 2.04 0.76
CA LEU A 58 -0.56 3.50 0.85
C LEU A 58 -1.88 4.14 0.43
N SER A 59 -2.29 5.21 1.11
CA SER A 59 -3.42 6.04 0.69
C SER A 59 -3.21 7.50 1.07
N ALA A 60 -3.58 8.42 0.17
CA ALA A 60 -3.61 9.85 0.44
C ALA A 60 -5.06 10.40 0.57
N LYS A 61 -6.08 9.57 0.34
CA LYS A 61 -7.48 9.99 0.26
C LYS A 61 -8.42 8.83 0.56
N GLU A 62 -9.48 9.12 1.32
CA GLU A 62 -10.55 8.17 1.61
C GLU A 62 -11.15 7.58 0.33
N GLY A 63 -11.32 6.27 0.30
CA GLY A 63 -11.83 5.53 -0.87
C GLY A 63 -10.79 5.29 -1.96
N GLU A 64 -9.53 5.68 -1.76
CA GLU A 64 -8.43 5.35 -2.68
C GLU A 64 -7.32 4.59 -1.93
N GLY A 65 -6.61 3.70 -2.61
CA GLY A 65 -5.42 3.07 -2.06
C GLY A 65 -4.57 2.36 -3.12
N ALA A 66 -3.31 2.14 -2.79
CA ALA A 66 -2.40 1.38 -3.62
C ALA A 66 -1.69 0.33 -2.78
N TYR A 67 -1.60 -0.89 -3.32
CA TYR A 67 -0.85 -2.00 -2.73
C TYR A 67 0.36 -2.32 -3.61
N ILE A 68 1.52 -2.43 -2.98
CA ILE A 68 2.80 -2.76 -3.61
C ILE A 68 3.23 -4.14 -3.11
N PRO A 69 3.01 -5.23 -3.88
CA PRO A 69 3.51 -6.55 -3.53
C PRO A 69 5.03 -6.61 -3.69
N LEU A 70 5.72 -7.19 -2.70
CA LEU A 70 7.18 -7.24 -2.62
C LEU A 70 7.76 -8.62 -2.24
N GLY A 71 6.96 -9.51 -1.68
CA GLY A 71 7.40 -10.83 -1.19
C GLY A 71 6.44 -11.98 -1.47
N HIS A 72 5.46 -11.83 -2.37
CA HIS A 72 4.55 -12.94 -2.71
C HIS A 72 5.29 -14.00 -3.53
N ASN A 73 5.28 -15.26 -3.06
CA ASN A 73 6.09 -16.36 -3.61
C ASN A 73 5.30 -17.63 -3.96
N TYR A 74 3.97 -17.55 -4.05
CA TYR A 74 3.11 -18.67 -4.46
C TYR A 74 3.19 -18.95 -5.97
N GLU A 75 2.68 -20.10 -6.39
CA GLU A 75 2.66 -20.50 -7.80
C GLU A 75 1.89 -19.48 -8.65
N ASN A 76 2.50 -18.99 -9.73
CA ASN A 76 1.94 -17.94 -10.60
C ASN A 76 1.76 -16.56 -9.94
N ALA A 77 2.47 -16.27 -8.84
CA ALA A 77 2.54 -14.90 -8.33
C ALA A 77 2.97 -13.92 -9.44
N PRO A 78 2.32 -12.74 -9.55
CA PRO A 78 2.66 -11.79 -10.58
C PRO A 78 4.10 -11.30 -10.40
N LYS A 79 4.71 -10.88 -11.51
CA LYS A 79 6.02 -10.23 -11.45
C LYS A 79 5.93 -8.96 -10.60
N GLN A 80 6.76 -8.91 -9.56
CA GLN A 80 6.81 -7.80 -8.60
C GLN A 80 7.96 -6.85 -8.92
N LEU A 81 7.90 -5.67 -8.32
CA LEU A 81 9.00 -4.71 -8.31
C LEU A 81 10.22 -5.30 -7.63
N LYS A 82 11.41 -4.94 -8.10
CA LYS A 82 12.65 -5.38 -7.45
C LYS A 82 12.85 -4.61 -6.14
N ARG A 83 13.16 -5.33 -5.07
CA ARG A 83 13.72 -4.73 -3.86
C ARG A 83 15.11 -4.19 -4.16
N ILE A 84 15.21 -2.88 -4.37
CA ILE A 84 16.49 -2.18 -4.42
C ILE A 84 16.80 -1.65 -3.02
N GLY A 85 18.05 -1.82 -2.58
CA GLY A 85 18.52 -1.25 -1.31
C GLY A 85 18.30 0.26 -1.26
N VAL A 86 18.24 0.81 -0.06
CA VAL A 86 18.00 2.24 0.17
C VAL A 86 19.00 3.07 -0.64
N LYS A 87 18.51 3.78 -1.67
CA LYS A 87 19.30 4.82 -2.33
C LYS A 87 19.49 5.94 -1.32
N LYS A 88 20.71 6.11 -0.82
CA LYS A 88 21.09 7.31 -0.08
C LYS A 88 20.95 8.51 -1.04
N THR A 89 19.97 9.36 -0.78
CA THR A 89 19.90 10.73 -1.31
C THR A 89 20.76 11.64 -0.46
#